data_AF-A0A8H4V4X8-F1
#
_entry.id   AF-A0A8H4V4X8-F1
#
_cell.length_a   1.000
_cell.length_b   1.000
_cell.length_c   1.000
_cell.angle_alpha   90.00
_cell.angle_beta   90.00
_cell.angle_gamma   90.00
#
_symmetry.space_group_name_H-M   'P 1'
#
loop_
_entity.id
_entity.type
_entity.pdbx_description
1 polymer ?
#
loop_
_entity_poly.entity_id
_entity_poly.type
_entity_poly.pdbx_seq_one_letter_code
_entity_poly.pdbx_strand_id
1 'polypeptide(L)'
;MPGELHWEVGFFGKTKFRTALRTDGHDVNLPKELADKPEFQEEKGTINTEDEDAVVHTPPDPLWPSGILSIVVHQIVGLELANIKGSDGKRKGKEYEPARPEAGEVKEEQGRKLPSSYCTILVNDDLVYKTRTKVVSSQPIFNAGTEKFVRDWRSCIVTVAVRDSRNRQHDPIIGVVPLKLSDVLQTSSQSTRWYPLDGGIGFGRARISILFRSVELRLPPPQLGWDVGTFEFLSSSITTTGYAPSTHVKLRLRTGGSSANVKKHLSIQEGDGMKIDISGVDEGQKMRLPVRHRYRSPIFIEFYAAGHRSPDAYAALWLLELTDGDAQDFDIPIFKCGNGVRLSQNYITQQNYMDIPDMDIEEVGRVRFTGRFSAGTDSDHIKFVTDNDSRETIEAWEACYAEGVRQQEVHAEVPPLVQKLHDDSLTQGRDVLAQADEKDKERWLAKDGTDWSGAFGKNPKDLMASKSDGHDDGEEYDDFDAEEDDDDDDDDDDDDPDLGVQDGQAEFNETSEAGRPSMDTQGTGATSSSESGSSSKNPYKAYKDYKTRNRDLHRKHRGLMQWRPMRNVQFAKDEAKYALRKIKKLGSLGGRQPDVETEV
;
A
#
# COMPACT_ATOMS: atom_id res chain seq x y z
N MET A 1 -12.72 6.08 -32.49
CA MET A 1 -13.26 4.70 -32.41
C MET A 1 -14.77 4.84 -32.42
N PRO A 2 -15.53 4.02 -33.17
CA PRO A 2 -16.96 3.89 -32.92
C PRO A 2 -17.18 3.22 -31.56
N GLY A 3 -18.25 3.59 -30.86
CA GLY A 3 -18.56 3.15 -29.51
C GLY A 3 -19.21 4.28 -28.71
N GLU A 4 -20.07 3.91 -27.75
CA GLU A 4 -20.78 4.86 -26.89
C GLU A 4 -20.02 5.05 -25.58
N LEU A 5 -20.01 6.28 -25.06
CA LEU A 5 -19.42 6.62 -23.77
C LEU A 5 -20.55 6.94 -22.80
N HIS A 6 -20.95 5.95 -22.01
CA HIS A 6 -21.81 6.18 -20.85
C HIS A 6 -20.96 6.84 -19.75
N TRP A 7 -21.47 7.93 -19.18
CA TRP A 7 -20.85 8.65 -18.07
C TRP A 7 -21.93 9.25 -17.19
N GLU A 8 -21.61 9.37 -15.90
CA GLU A 8 -22.44 10.04 -14.90
C GLU A 8 -21.59 11.08 -14.15
N VAL A 9 -22.24 12.08 -13.56
CA VAL A 9 -21.59 13.08 -12.69
C VAL A 9 -22.43 13.23 -11.43
N GLY A 10 -21.86 12.80 -10.30
CA GLY A 10 -22.35 13.12 -8.96
C GLY A 10 -21.63 14.35 -8.39
N PHE A 11 -22.35 15.17 -7.63
CA PHE A 11 -21.79 16.24 -6.83
C PHE A 11 -21.79 15.81 -5.36
N PHE A 12 -20.61 15.71 -4.75
CA PHE A 12 -20.43 15.23 -3.39
C PHE A 12 -19.86 16.33 -2.50
N GLY A 13 -20.47 16.55 -1.33
CA GLY A 13 -20.07 17.59 -0.39
C GLY A 13 -18.75 17.30 0.32
N LYS A 14 -18.15 18.32 0.93
CA LYS A 14 -17.13 18.13 1.98
C LYS A 14 -17.87 17.72 3.25
N THR A 15 -17.50 16.58 3.83
CA THR A 15 -18.07 16.08 5.10
C THR A 15 -17.98 17.12 6.21
N LYS A 16 -18.91 17.11 7.17
CA LYS A 16 -18.70 17.80 8.44
C LYS A 16 -17.82 16.94 9.36
N PHE A 17 -16.90 17.57 10.09
CA PHE A 17 -16.16 16.89 11.15
C PHE A 17 -17.11 16.49 12.29
N ARG A 18 -16.96 15.26 12.80
CA ARG A 18 -17.73 14.77 13.95
C ARG A 18 -17.06 15.24 15.23
N THR A 19 -17.80 15.97 16.06
CA THR A 19 -17.34 16.42 17.39
C THR A 19 -16.89 15.27 18.29
N ALA A 20 -17.54 14.10 18.18
CA ALA A 20 -17.18 12.89 18.92
C ALA A 20 -15.87 12.21 18.44
N LEU A 21 -15.31 12.61 17.29
CA LEU A 21 -13.96 12.20 16.86
C LEU A 21 -12.88 13.19 17.28
N ARG A 22 -13.23 14.32 17.92
CA ARG A 22 -12.28 15.38 18.26
C ARG A 22 -11.27 14.89 19.31
N THR A 23 -10.02 15.23 19.11
CA THR A 23 -8.89 14.96 20.01
C THR A 23 -8.22 16.25 20.45
N ASP A 24 -7.33 16.16 21.43
CA ASP A 24 -6.51 17.27 21.88
C ASP A 24 -5.46 17.71 20.83
N GLY A 25 -5.22 16.89 19.81
CA GLY A 25 -4.30 17.22 18.71
C GLY A 25 -2.82 17.29 19.12
N HIS A 26 -2.42 16.54 20.15
CA HIS A 26 -1.02 16.26 20.50
C HIS A 26 -0.53 14.97 19.80
N ASP A 27 0.78 14.78 19.68
CA ASP A 27 1.33 13.57 19.07
C ASP A 27 1.29 12.37 20.04
N VAL A 28 0.55 11.32 19.65
CA VAL A 28 0.39 10.06 20.40
C VAL A 28 1.71 9.32 20.64
N ASN A 29 2.73 9.57 19.81
CA ASN A 29 4.04 8.94 19.90
C ASN A 29 4.95 9.59 20.96
N LEU A 30 4.57 10.75 21.52
CA LEU A 30 5.31 11.39 22.60
C LEU A 30 4.92 10.80 23.96
N PRO A 31 5.90 10.58 24.88
CA PRO A 31 5.60 10.37 26.28
C PRO A 31 4.72 11.51 26.84
N LYS A 32 3.77 11.19 27.71
CA LYS A 32 2.81 12.18 28.26
C LYS A 32 3.51 13.39 28.90
N GLU A 33 4.65 13.17 29.54
CA GLU A 33 5.52 14.21 30.13
C GLU A 33 6.12 15.22 29.13
N LEU A 34 6.06 14.92 27.83
CA LEU A 34 6.57 15.74 26.73
C LEU A 34 5.44 16.30 25.83
N ALA A 35 4.29 15.63 25.76
CA ALA A 35 3.17 16.03 24.89
C ALA A 35 2.66 17.47 25.18
N ASP A 36 2.62 17.86 26.46
CA ASP A 36 2.15 19.18 26.91
C ASP A 36 3.15 20.31 26.62
N LYS A 37 4.41 19.98 26.28
CA LYS A 37 5.47 20.99 26.08
C LYS A 37 5.36 21.62 24.68
N PRO A 38 5.34 22.96 24.56
CA PRO A 38 5.16 23.63 23.27
C PRO A 38 6.30 23.38 22.28
N GLU A 39 7.49 22.99 22.76
CA GLU A 39 8.65 22.63 21.93
C GLU A 39 8.43 21.38 21.07
N PHE A 40 7.47 20.52 21.44
CA PHE A 40 7.15 19.26 20.74
C PHE A 40 5.78 19.28 20.05
N GLN A 41 5.07 20.40 20.10
CA GLN A 41 3.78 20.57 19.42
C GLN A 41 3.99 20.98 17.96
N GLU A 42 3.10 20.55 17.06
CA GLU A 42 3.15 20.97 15.65
C GLU A 42 2.89 22.48 15.51
N GLU A 43 3.54 23.11 14.52
CA GLU A 43 3.31 24.51 14.17
C GLU A 43 1.95 24.67 13.47
N LYS A 44 0.89 24.60 14.27
CA LYS A 44 -0.49 24.94 13.92
C LYS A 44 -0.54 26.43 13.58
N GLY A 45 -0.95 26.77 12.36
CA GLY A 45 -1.02 28.16 11.88
C GLY A 45 -2.07 29.00 12.58
N THR A 46 -2.27 30.25 12.14
CA THR A 46 -3.38 31.08 12.64
C THR A 46 -4.72 30.47 12.27
N ILE A 47 -5.38 29.83 13.23
CA ILE A 47 -6.75 29.32 13.10
C ILE A 47 -7.71 30.51 13.17
N ASN A 48 -8.46 30.77 12.09
CA ASN A 48 -9.39 31.91 12.00
C ASN A 48 -10.86 31.48 11.88
N THR A 49 -11.12 30.18 11.64
CA THR A 49 -12.44 29.62 11.38
C THR A 49 -12.68 28.32 12.14
N GLU A 50 -13.96 27.99 12.38
CA GLU A 50 -14.38 26.73 13.02
C GLU A 50 -14.00 25.49 12.19
N ASP A 51 -14.00 25.60 10.85
CA ASP A 51 -13.54 24.53 9.95
C ASP A 51 -12.03 24.27 10.11
N GLU A 52 -11.19 25.31 10.23
CA GLU A 52 -9.75 25.17 10.48
C GLU A 52 -9.47 24.57 11.87
N ASP A 53 -10.20 25.00 12.90
CA ASP A 53 -10.11 24.41 14.24
C ASP A 53 -10.47 22.91 14.22
N ALA A 54 -11.53 22.55 13.50
CA ALA A 54 -11.96 21.17 13.35
C ALA A 54 -10.96 20.32 12.54
N VAL A 55 -10.35 20.85 11.48
CA VAL A 55 -9.23 20.20 10.74
C VAL A 55 -8.08 19.85 11.69
N VAL A 56 -7.71 20.80 12.57
CA VAL A 56 -6.53 20.72 13.42
C VAL A 56 -6.73 19.82 14.66
N HIS A 57 -7.98 19.53 15.02
CA HIS A 57 -8.33 18.73 16.20
C HIS A 57 -9.17 17.48 15.89
N THR A 58 -9.49 17.17 14.64
CA THR A 58 -10.27 15.97 14.27
C THR A 58 -9.52 15.13 13.22
N PRO A 59 -9.26 13.83 13.47
CA PRO A 59 -8.72 12.92 12.46
C PRO A 59 -9.77 12.60 11.37
N PRO A 60 -9.37 12.05 10.23
CA PRO A 60 -10.31 11.62 9.19
C PRO A 60 -11.30 10.56 9.70
N ASP A 61 -12.59 10.70 9.40
CA ASP A 61 -13.60 9.73 9.83
C ASP A 61 -13.47 8.42 9.02
N PRO A 62 -13.35 7.25 9.66
CA PRO A 62 -13.44 5.96 8.99
C PRO A 62 -14.71 5.78 8.15
N LEU A 63 -15.83 6.44 8.48
CA LEU A 63 -17.09 6.38 7.72
C LEU A 63 -16.98 6.94 6.29
N TRP A 64 -16.00 7.80 6.05
CA TRP A 64 -15.81 8.54 4.79
C TRP A 64 -14.35 8.40 4.33
N PRO A 65 -13.96 7.21 3.81
CA PRO A 65 -12.57 6.91 3.44
C PRO A 65 -12.09 7.71 2.21
N SER A 66 -13.02 8.12 1.34
CA SER A 66 -12.73 8.90 0.14
C SER A 66 -12.65 10.40 0.41
N GLY A 67 -11.70 11.10 -0.21
CA GLY A 67 -11.54 12.53 0.00
C GLY A 67 -10.51 13.20 -0.90
N ILE A 68 -10.27 14.50 -0.65
CA ILE A 68 -9.23 15.28 -1.33
C ILE A 68 -8.01 15.37 -0.41
N LEU A 69 -6.85 15.04 -0.96
CA LEU A 69 -5.55 15.11 -0.31
C LEU A 69 -4.73 16.24 -0.95
N SER A 70 -4.36 17.23 -0.15
CA SER A 70 -3.45 18.32 -0.52
C SER A 70 -2.07 18.06 0.10
N ILE A 71 -1.01 18.09 -0.73
CA ILE A 71 0.38 17.80 -0.32
C ILE A 71 1.25 18.97 -0.75
N VAL A 72 1.96 19.60 0.19
CA VAL A 72 2.87 20.73 -0.09
C VAL A 72 4.26 20.46 0.47
N VAL A 73 5.26 20.53 -0.41
CA VAL A 73 6.68 20.52 -0.05
C VAL A 73 7.16 21.97 0.04
N HIS A 74 7.40 22.44 1.26
CA HIS A 74 7.81 23.83 1.50
C HIS A 74 9.29 24.02 1.19
N GLN A 75 10.16 23.41 1.99
CA GLN A 75 11.61 23.57 1.89
C GLN A 75 12.35 22.38 2.47
N ILE A 76 13.63 22.25 2.11
CA ILE A 76 14.55 21.29 2.75
C ILE A 76 15.67 22.10 3.42
N VAL A 77 16.12 21.67 4.59
CA VAL A 77 17.25 22.27 5.32
C VAL A 77 18.33 21.23 5.59
N GLY A 78 19.59 21.64 5.45
CA GLY A 78 20.76 20.76 5.66
C GLY A 78 20.94 19.74 4.55
N LEU A 79 20.56 20.07 3.31
CA LEU A 79 20.61 19.15 2.17
C LEU A 79 22.03 18.98 1.63
N GLU A 80 22.66 17.86 1.97
CA GLU A 80 24.02 17.55 1.53
C GLU A 80 24.14 16.12 0.97
N LEU A 81 25.25 15.86 0.27
CA LEU A 81 25.59 14.57 -0.33
C LEU A 81 26.65 13.88 0.52
N ALA A 82 26.39 12.65 0.99
CA ALA A 82 27.33 11.94 1.84
C ALA A 82 28.62 11.58 1.07
N ASN A 83 29.79 11.85 1.66
CA ASN A 83 31.07 11.46 1.07
C ASN A 83 31.32 9.94 1.13
N ILE A 84 30.88 9.28 0.07
CA ILE A 84 31.03 7.83 -0.18
C ILE A 84 32.51 7.43 -0.42
N LYS A 85 33.46 8.37 -0.59
CA LYS A 85 34.87 8.07 -0.87
C LYS A 85 35.74 7.88 0.37
N GLY A 86 35.23 8.16 1.57
CA GLY A 86 35.98 8.04 2.82
C GLY A 86 36.78 9.31 3.15
N SER A 87 37.83 9.17 3.98
CA SER A 87 38.62 10.30 4.48
C SER A 87 39.47 10.97 3.39
N ASP A 88 39.46 12.30 3.35
CA ASP A 88 40.30 13.09 2.45
C ASP A 88 41.81 12.92 2.75
N GLY A 89 42.47 12.09 1.94
CA GLY A 89 43.93 12.04 1.81
C GLY A 89 44.69 11.39 2.98
N LYS A 90 45.98 11.76 3.09
CA LYS A 90 46.88 11.24 4.13
C LYS A 90 46.73 12.06 5.42
N ARG A 91 46.18 11.44 6.48
CA ARG A 91 45.91 12.10 7.77
C ARG A 91 47.09 12.49 8.67
N LYS A 92 48.36 12.29 8.25
CA LYS A 92 49.52 12.69 9.06
C LYS A 92 49.47 14.21 9.34
N GLY A 93 49.43 14.60 10.61
CA GLY A 93 49.28 16.00 11.03
C GLY A 93 47.84 16.54 11.02
N LYS A 94 46.83 15.69 10.78
CA LYS A 94 45.39 15.99 10.88
C LYS A 94 44.69 15.02 11.83
N GLU A 95 45.36 14.68 12.93
CA GLU A 95 44.93 13.68 13.91
C GLU A 95 43.81 14.20 14.85
N TYR A 96 43.72 15.52 15.03
CA TYR A 96 42.67 16.19 15.82
C TYR A 96 41.51 16.76 14.98
N GLU A 97 41.53 16.56 13.65
CA GLU A 97 40.41 16.97 12.79
C GLU A 97 39.33 15.88 12.74
N PRO A 98 38.03 16.24 12.72
CA PRO A 98 36.93 15.28 12.67
C PRO A 98 37.07 14.23 11.56
N ALA A 99 36.68 13.00 11.87
CA ALA A 99 36.80 11.87 10.95
C ALA A 99 36.04 12.06 9.62
N ARG A 100 35.04 12.95 9.61
CA ARG A 100 34.43 13.58 8.43
C ARG A 100 34.36 15.10 8.69
N PRO A 101 35.02 15.96 7.90
CA PRO A 101 34.89 17.42 8.07
C PRO A 101 33.51 17.96 7.69
N GLU A 102 32.70 17.12 7.03
CA GLU A 102 31.30 17.33 6.64
C GLU A 102 30.32 17.01 7.78
N ALA A 103 30.77 16.39 8.88
CA ALA A 103 29.92 16.12 10.04
C ALA A 103 29.92 17.33 11.00
N GLY A 104 29.14 18.35 10.65
CA GLY A 104 29.00 19.59 11.42
C GLY A 104 27.91 20.48 10.86
N GLU A 105 27.83 21.72 11.35
CA GLU A 105 26.90 22.72 10.80
C GLU A 105 27.26 23.12 9.36
N VAL A 106 26.24 23.30 8.52
CA VAL A 106 26.39 23.65 7.10
C VAL A 106 26.84 25.10 6.98
N LYS A 107 28.08 25.32 6.52
CA LYS A 107 28.72 26.65 6.42
C LYS A 107 28.59 27.32 5.05
N GLU A 108 28.04 26.62 4.05
CA GLU A 108 27.80 27.13 2.70
C GLU A 108 26.33 26.90 2.29
N GLU A 109 25.55 27.98 2.13
CA GLU A 109 24.17 27.92 1.61
C GLU A 109 24.12 27.60 0.10
N GLN A 110 25.17 28.03 -0.61
CA GLN A 110 25.41 27.82 -2.04
C GLN A 110 26.90 27.54 -2.24
N GLY A 111 27.23 26.46 -2.94
CA GLY A 111 28.62 26.05 -3.15
C GLY A 111 28.72 24.84 -4.07
N ARG A 112 29.74 24.78 -4.95
CA ARG A 112 29.81 23.84 -6.10
C ARG A 112 29.95 22.33 -5.74
N LYS A 113 29.76 21.96 -4.48
CA LYS A 113 29.63 20.58 -3.97
C LYS A 113 28.17 20.18 -3.71
N LEU A 114 27.28 21.16 -3.48
CA LEU A 114 25.88 20.97 -3.12
C LEU A 114 25.06 20.42 -4.29
N PRO A 115 24.00 19.64 -4.02
CA PRO A 115 23.14 19.06 -5.05
C PRO A 115 22.28 20.12 -5.77
N SER A 116 21.83 19.80 -6.98
CA SER A 116 20.79 20.56 -7.69
C SER A 116 19.47 19.81 -7.57
N SER A 117 18.71 20.10 -6.52
CA SER A 117 17.63 19.23 -6.05
C SER A 117 16.27 19.52 -6.65
N TYR A 118 15.49 18.47 -6.88
CA TYR A 118 14.04 18.54 -7.08
C TYR A 118 13.35 17.45 -6.25
N CYS A 119 12.06 17.63 -6.00
CA CYS A 119 11.21 16.65 -5.33
C CYS A 119 10.21 16.05 -6.32
N THR A 120 9.92 14.76 -6.19
CA THR A 120 8.73 14.13 -6.79
C THR A 120 7.77 13.70 -5.69
N ILE A 121 6.49 14.00 -5.86
CA ILE A 121 5.42 13.51 -4.99
C ILE A 121 4.77 12.32 -5.70
N LEU A 122 4.81 11.16 -5.05
CA LEU A 122 4.08 9.96 -5.46
C LEU A 122 2.93 9.71 -4.49
N VAL A 123 1.79 9.27 -5.00
CA VAL A 123 0.61 8.88 -4.21
C VAL A 123 0.17 7.51 -4.69
N ASN A 124 0.13 6.54 -3.78
CA ASN A 124 -0.20 5.15 -4.08
C ASN A 124 0.60 4.59 -5.29
N ASP A 125 1.91 4.91 -5.29
CA ASP A 125 2.93 4.64 -6.31
C ASP A 125 2.77 5.26 -7.70
N ASP A 126 1.68 5.99 -8.01
CA ASP A 126 1.68 6.79 -9.24
C ASP A 126 2.43 8.11 -9.02
N LEU A 127 3.16 8.55 -10.05
CA LEU A 127 3.92 9.80 -10.00
C LEU A 127 2.98 10.97 -10.32
N VAL A 128 2.64 11.74 -9.29
CA VAL A 128 1.66 12.81 -9.39
C VAL A 128 2.30 14.13 -9.81
N TYR A 129 3.38 14.54 -9.12
CA TYR A 129 3.93 15.89 -9.21
C TYR A 129 5.46 15.91 -9.20
N LYS A 130 6.08 16.82 -9.95
CA LYS A 130 7.54 17.04 -9.99
C LYS A 130 7.85 18.54 -9.89
N THR A 131 8.55 18.95 -8.83
CA THR A 131 8.94 20.36 -8.61
C THR A 131 9.99 20.80 -9.63
N ARG A 132 10.17 22.12 -9.82
CA ARG A 132 11.35 22.61 -10.56
C ARG A 132 12.64 22.30 -9.78
N THR A 133 13.75 22.17 -10.51
CA THR A 133 15.08 21.99 -9.91
C THR A 133 15.59 23.29 -9.28
N LYS A 134 15.99 23.23 -8.01
CA LYS A 134 16.69 24.30 -7.28
C LYS A 134 18.19 24.03 -7.36
N VAL A 135 18.95 24.96 -7.92
CA VAL A 135 20.34 24.73 -8.35
C VAL A 135 21.33 24.97 -7.21
N VAL A 136 22.11 23.94 -6.85
CA VAL A 136 23.32 24.03 -6.01
C VAL A 136 23.09 24.76 -4.67
N SER A 137 22.15 24.25 -3.86
CA SER A 137 21.82 24.81 -2.54
C SER A 137 21.55 23.75 -1.47
N SER A 138 21.94 24.06 -0.24
CA SER A 138 21.71 23.24 0.96
C SER A 138 20.43 23.59 1.72
N GLN A 139 19.76 24.68 1.34
CA GLN A 139 18.45 25.09 1.86
C GLN A 139 17.44 25.41 0.73
N PRO A 140 17.11 24.44 -0.16
CA PRO A 140 16.22 24.70 -1.28
C PRO A 140 14.76 24.89 -0.82
N ILE A 141 14.21 26.08 -1.08
CA ILE A 141 12.80 26.42 -0.91
C ILE A 141 12.05 26.10 -2.21
N PHE A 142 11.00 25.28 -2.12
CA PHE A 142 10.13 24.88 -3.21
C PHE A 142 8.80 25.63 -3.16
N ASN A 143 8.07 25.52 -2.05
CA ASN A 143 6.68 25.97 -1.85
C ASN A 143 5.74 25.47 -2.96
N ALA A 144 5.86 24.18 -3.29
CA ALA A 144 5.19 23.54 -4.41
C ALA A 144 4.40 22.30 -3.95
N GLY A 145 3.26 22.04 -4.58
CA GLY A 145 2.31 21.02 -4.12
C GLY A 145 1.24 20.68 -5.15
N THR A 146 0.39 19.72 -4.79
CA THR A 146 -0.67 19.14 -5.64
C THR A 146 -1.86 18.72 -4.79
N GLU A 147 -3.06 18.72 -5.40
CA GLU A 147 -4.30 18.21 -4.79
C GLU A 147 -4.82 17.03 -5.59
N LYS A 148 -5.02 15.88 -4.92
CA LYS A 148 -5.50 14.64 -5.56
C LYS A 148 -6.72 14.09 -4.83
N PHE A 149 -7.64 13.51 -5.59
CA PHE A 149 -8.65 12.63 -5.03
C PHE A 149 -8.00 11.31 -4.61
N VAL A 150 -8.29 10.88 -3.38
CA VAL A 150 -7.86 9.60 -2.79
C VAL A 150 -9.11 8.79 -2.48
N ARG A 151 -9.13 7.54 -2.94
CA ARG A 151 -10.26 6.61 -2.80
C ARG A 151 -10.43 6.13 -1.36
N ASP A 152 -9.32 5.81 -0.70
CA ASP A 152 -9.25 5.40 0.70
C ASP A 152 -7.99 6.00 1.36
N TRP A 153 -8.16 6.74 2.45
CA TRP A 153 -7.04 7.28 3.23
C TRP A 153 -6.34 6.22 4.09
N ARG A 154 -7.04 5.16 4.50
CA ARG A 154 -6.54 4.16 5.48
C ARG A 154 -5.33 3.38 4.95
N SER A 155 -5.36 3.05 3.65
CA SER A 155 -4.27 2.42 2.90
C SER A 155 -3.35 3.41 2.17
N CYS A 156 -3.63 4.71 2.18
CA CYS A 156 -2.93 5.66 1.32
C CYS A 156 -1.48 5.92 1.79
N ILE A 157 -0.54 5.86 0.85
CA ILE A 157 0.87 6.18 1.07
C ILE A 157 1.29 7.31 0.11
N VAL A 158 1.71 8.43 0.69
CA VAL A 158 2.44 9.49 0.00
C VAL A 158 3.93 9.18 0.09
N THR A 159 4.68 9.33 -0.99
CA THR A 159 6.16 9.24 -0.94
C THR A 159 6.76 10.47 -1.61
N VAL A 160 7.47 11.29 -0.83
CA VAL A 160 8.23 12.44 -1.35
C VAL A 160 9.68 11.99 -1.55
N ALA A 161 10.13 11.95 -2.80
CA ALA A 161 11.49 11.53 -3.15
C ALA A 161 12.30 12.72 -3.68
N VAL A 162 13.42 13.02 -3.02
CA VAL A 162 14.32 14.13 -3.36
C VAL A 162 15.47 13.60 -4.22
N ARG A 163 15.71 14.17 -5.40
CA ARG A 163 16.77 13.75 -6.34
C ARG A 163 17.72 14.89 -6.70
N ASP A 164 18.97 14.53 -7.01
CA ASP A 164 20.01 15.45 -7.47
C ASP A 164 20.11 15.42 -9.01
N SER A 165 19.70 16.51 -9.67
CA SER A 165 19.66 16.67 -11.13
C SER A 165 21.08 16.68 -11.73
N ARG A 166 21.40 15.68 -12.56
CA ARG A 166 22.76 15.45 -13.08
C ARG A 166 22.82 15.27 -14.59
N ASN A 167 23.48 16.23 -15.24
CA ASN A 167 23.74 16.13 -16.67
C ASN A 167 24.49 14.83 -17.06
N ARG A 168 23.94 14.09 -18.04
CA ARG A 168 24.44 12.83 -18.63
C ARG A 168 24.67 11.67 -17.64
N GLN A 169 23.92 11.65 -16.54
CA GLN A 169 23.80 10.54 -15.59
C GLN A 169 22.32 10.36 -15.25
N HIS A 170 21.96 9.25 -14.62
CA HIS A 170 20.68 9.20 -13.90
C HIS A 170 20.77 10.05 -12.63
N ASP A 171 19.67 10.72 -12.31
CA ASP A 171 19.51 11.51 -11.08
C ASP A 171 19.35 10.57 -9.88
N PRO A 172 20.28 10.55 -8.91
CA PRO A 172 20.15 9.72 -7.73
C PRO A 172 19.19 10.33 -6.71
N ILE A 173 18.54 9.45 -5.96
CA ILE A 173 17.80 9.78 -4.74
C ILE A 173 18.79 10.27 -3.67
N ILE A 174 18.64 11.52 -3.25
CA ILE A 174 19.34 12.08 -2.09
C ILE A 174 18.74 11.48 -0.81
N GLY A 175 17.41 11.44 -0.73
CA GLY A 175 16.63 10.67 0.23
C GLY A 175 15.13 10.63 -0.11
N VAL A 176 14.37 9.85 0.65
CA VAL A 176 12.91 9.69 0.55
C VAL A 176 12.23 9.94 1.89
N VAL A 177 10.97 10.37 1.83
CA VAL A 177 10.03 10.43 2.96
C VAL A 177 8.75 9.67 2.57
N PRO A 178 8.57 8.42 3.00
CA PRO A 178 7.28 7.75 2.96
C PRO A 178 6.39 8.23 4.12
N LEU A 179 5.13 8.54 3.82
CA LEU A 179 4.12 9.05 4.74
C LEU A 179 2.81 8.30 4.49
N LYS A 180 2.51 7.31 5.34
CA LYS A 180 1.22 6.60 5.35
C LYS A 180 0.20 7.48 6.06
N LEU A 181 -0.95 7.74 5.43
CA LEU A 181 -1.88 8.76 5.94
C LEU A 181 -2.52 8.37 7.27
N SER A 182 -2.80 7.08 7.50
CA SER A 182 -3.28 6.58 8.79
C SER A 182 -2.28 6.87 9.92
N ASP A 183 -0.98 6.68 9.67
CA ASP A 183 0.05 6.88 10.70
C ASP A 183 0.32 8.37 10.97
N VAL A 184 0.08 9.26 9.99
CA VAL A 184 0.30 10.72 10.09
C VAL A 184 -0.93 11.50 10.59
N LEU A 185 -2.15 11.03 10.31
CA LEU A 185 -3.40 11.75 10.57
C LEU A 185 -4.21 11.14 11.74
N GLN A 186 -3.50 10.68 12.79
CA GLN A 186 -4.12 9.97 13.93
C GLN A 186 -5.00 10.87 14.83
N THR A 187 -4.70 12.16 14.89
CA THR A 187 -5.33 13.13 15.81
C THR A 187 -5.90 14.36 15.11
N SER A 188 -5.42 14.65 13.90
CA SER A 188 -5.78 15.80 13.09
C SER A 188 -5.84 15.41 11.61
N SER A 189 -6.67 16.11 10.83
CA SER A 189 -6.77 15.93 9.38
C SER A 189 -5.72 16.75 8.60
N GLN A 190 -4.89 17.51 9.33
CA GLN A 190 -3.72 18.21 8.82
C GLN A 190 -2.49 17.92 9.68
N SER A 191 -1.34 17.73 9.05
CA SER A 191 -0.03 17.73 9.70
C SER A 191 0.95 18.66 8.96
N THR A 192 1.88 19.26 9.69
CA THR A 192 2.97 20.08 9.13
C THR A 192 4.24 19.91 9.95
N ARG A 193 5.11 19.01 9.49
CA ARG A 193 6.29 18.53 10.25
C ARG A 193 7.56 18.61 9.43
N TRP A 194 8.69 18.49 10.13
CA TRP A 194 10.02 18.28 9.54
C TRP A 194 10.35 16.78 9.54
N TYR A 195 10.50 16.20 8.36
CA TYR A 195 10.83 14.79 8.19
C TYR A 195 12.30 14.60 7.76
N PRO A 196 13.03 13.61 8.29
CA PRO A 196 14.37 13.28 7.82
C PRO A 196 14.35 12.71 6.39
N LEU A 197 15.47 12.84 5.66
CA LEU A 197 15.66 12.28 4.33
C LEU A 197 16.51 11.00 4.37
N ASP A 198 15.86 9.84 4.27
CA ASP A 198 16.49 8.53 4.41
C ASP A 198 16.61 7.75 3.08
N GLY A 199 17.25 6.58 3.07
CA GLY A 199 17.25 5.64 1.93
C GLY A 199 18.09 5.99 0.70
N GLY A 200 18.65 7.21 0.62
CA GLY A 200 19.39 7.73 -0.54
C GLY A 200 20.92 7.86 -0.37
N ILE A 201 21.50 8.84 -1.07
CA ILE A 201 22.95 9.16 -1.07
C ILE A 201 23.35 10.39 -0.25
N GLY A 202 22.40 11.05 0.40
CA GLY A 202 22.64 12.27 1.17
C GLY A 202 21.90 12.26 2.50
N PHE A 203 21.70 13.46 3.04
CA PHE A 203 20.93 13.70 4.25
C PHE A 203 20.33 15.12 4.20
N GLY A 204 19.39 15.39 5.11
CA GLY A 204 18.68 16.67 5.24
C GLY A 204 17.34 16.46 5.95
N ARG A 205 16.58 17.54 6.14
CA ARG A 205 15.21 17.49 6.66
C ARG A 205 14.27 18.29 5.78
N ALA A 206 13.14 17.71 5.36
CA ALA A 206 12.13 18.34 4.52
C ALA A 206 10.92 18.78 5.35
N ARG A 207 10.48 20.03 5.20
CA ARG A 207 9.21 20.53 5.75
C ARG A 207 8.09 20.19 4.76
N ILE A 208 7.19 19.30 5.18
CA ILE A 208 6.07 18.83 4.36
C ILE A 208 4.77 19.10 5.13
N SER A 209 3.78 19.67 4.44
CA SER A 209 2.40 19.75 4.91
C SER A 209 1.53 18.75 4.16
N ILE A 210 0.65 18.08 4.90
CA ILE A 210 -0.43 17.24 4.37
C ILE A 210 -1.74 17.74 4.98
N LEU A 211 -2.77 17.87 4.14
CA LEU A 211 -4.15 18.13 4.54
C LEU A 211 -5.06 17.14 3.81
N PHE A 212 -5.91 16.43 4.53
CA PHE A 212 -6.95 15.57 3.96
C PHE A 212 -8.34 16.10 4.31
N ARG A 213 -9.29 16.01 3.37
CA ARG A 213 -10.69 16.37 3.59
C ARG A 213 -11.61 15.31 2.98
N SER A 214 -12.23 14.50 3.84
CA SER A 214 -13.22 13.51 3.46
C SER A 214 -14.41 14.14 2.71
N VAL A 215 -14.87 13.43 1.69
CA VAL A 215 -16.00 13.79 0.82
C VAL A 215 -17.19 12.87 1.14
N GLU A 216 -18.42 13.37 0.96
CA GLU A 216 -19.67 12.65 1.25
C GLU A 216 -19.99 11.59 0.18
N LEU A 217 -19.03 10.68 -0.03
CA LEU A 217 -19.01 9.65 -1.05
C LEU A 217 -18.67 8.30 -0.40
N ARG A 218 -19.45 7.26 -0.70
CA ARG A 218 -19.15 5.87 -0.32
C ARG A 218 -18.98 5.04 -1.59
N LEU A 219 -17.72 4.80 -1.95
CA LEU A 219 -17.38 3.90 -3.05
C LEU A 219 -17.58 2.44 -2.62
N PRO A 220 -18.08 1.55 -3.51
CA PRO A 220 -18.08 0.10 -3.28
C PRO A 220 -16.65 -0.43 -3.03
N PRO A 221 -16.46 -1.53 -2.28
CA PRO A 221 -15.12 -2.02 -1.92
C PRO A 221 -14.14 -2.22 -3.10
N PRO A 222 -14.54 -2.75 -4.29
CA PRO A 222 -13.64 -2.83 -5.44
C PRO A 222 -13.15 -1.48 -5.98
N GLN A 223 -13.90 -0.40 -5.70
CA GLN A 223 -13.58 0.97 -6.13
C GLN A 223 -12.78 1.77 -5.08
N LEU A 224 -12.48 1.19 -3.91
CA LEU A 224 -11.59 1.80 -2.91
C LEU A 224 -10.10 1.54 -3.19
N GLY A 225 -9.77 0.47 -3.92
CA GLY A 225 -8.42 -0.05 -4.08
C GLY A 225 -7.47 0.77 -4.97
N TRP A 226 -6.19 0.40 -4.95
CA TRP A 226 -5.10 1.10 -5.65
C TRP A 226 -5.15 0.95 -7.19
N ASP A 227 -4.60 1.94 -7.92
CA ASP A 227 -4.39 1.86 -9.39
C ASP A 227 -3.21 0.95 -9.78
N VAL A 228 -2.17 0.96 -8.94
CA VAL A 228 -0.90 0.23 -9.12
C VAL A 228 -0.88 -0.97 -8.16
N GLY A 229 -0.49 -2.13 -8.66
CA GLY A 229 -0.45 -3.37 -7.88
C GLY A 229 0.07 -4.55 -8.67
N THR A 230 0.07 -5.73 -8.07
CA THR A 230 0.39 -7.00 -8.74
C THR A 230 -0.77 -7.96 -8.58
N PHE A 231 -1.25 -8.51 -9.70
CA PHE A 231 -2.17 -9.64 -9.66
C PHE A 231 -1.38 -10.93 -9.41
N GLU A 232 -1.78 -11.68 -8.40
CA GLU A 232 -1.12 -12.93 -7.99
C GLU A 232 -2.05 -14.12 -8.25
N PHE A 233 -1.55 -15.13 -8.96
CA PHE A 233 -2.19 -16.43 -9.01
C PHE A 233 -1.85 -17.20 -7.73
N LEU A 234 -2.88 -17.54 -6.97
CA LEU A 234 -2.75 -18.29 -5.71
C LEU A 234 -2.77 -19.80 -5.96
N SER A 235 -3.51 -20.25 -6.98
CA SER A 235 -3.49 -21.64 -7.45
C SER A 235 -2.19 -21.97 -8.19
N SER A 236 -1.74 -23.24 -8.11
CA SER A 236 -0.58 -23.74 -8.86
C SER A 236 -0.90 -24.11 -10.31
N SER A 237 -2.18 -24.24 -10.64
CA SER A 237 -2.66 -24.52 -11.99
C SER A 237 -3.92 -23.70 -12.32
N ILE A 238 -4.17 -23.55 -13.61
CA ILE A 238 -5.40 -23.02 -14.21
C ILE A 238 -6.12 -24.19 -14.88
N THR A 239 -7.42 -24.33 -14.66
CA THR A 239 -8.24 -25.43 -15.25
C THR A 239 -9.29 -24.88 -16.20
N THR A 240 -9.60 -25.59 -17.29
CA THR A 240 -10.72 -25.27 -18.19
C THR A 240 -11.76 -26.38 -18.21
N THR A 241 -13.01 -26.02 -18.50
CA THR A 241 -14.16 -26.94 -18.66
C THR A 241 -14.93 -26.59 -19.93
N GLY A 242 -15.33 -27.59 -20.73
CA GLY A 242 -15.91 -27.40 -22.07
C GLY A 242 -14.89 -27.03 -23.17
N TYR A 243 -13.62 -26.80 -22.80
CA TYR A 243 -12.61 -26.25 -23.70
C TYR A 243 -11.29 -27.04 -23.65
N ALA A 244 -11.15 -27.98 -24.58
CA ALA A 244 -9.95 -28.78 -24.85
C ALA A 244 -9.66 -28.87 -26.36
N PRO A 245 -9.25 -27.77 -27.03
CA PRO A 245 -9.16 -27.70 -28.50
C PRO A 245 -8.03 -28.56 -29.12
N SER A 246 -7.11 -29.06 -28.29
CA SER A 246 -6.00 -29.93 -28.70
C SER A 246 -5.26 -30.46 -27.47
N THR A 247 -4.58 -31.60 -27.59
CA THR A 247 -3.80 -32.27 -26.52
C THR A 247 -2.85 -31.36 -25.74
N HIS A 248 -2.35 -30.26 -26.34
CA HIS A 248 -1.55 -29.26 -25.65
C HIS A 248 -1.89 -27.82 -26.08
N VAL A 249 -2.21 -26.97 -25.10
CA VAL A 249 -2.53 -25.55 -25.24
C VAL A 249 -1.41 -24.70 -24.64
N LYS A 250 -1.03 -23.61 -25.31
CA LYS A 250 -0.21 -22.55 -24.70
C LYS A 250 -1.16 -21.50 -24.13
N LEU A 251 -0.93 -21.07 -22.89
CA LEU A 251 -1.50 -19.81 -22.40
C LEU A 251 -0.52 -18.66 -22.65
N ARG A 252 -1.09 -17.48 -22.88
CA ARG A 252 -0.39 -16.22 -22.68
C ARG A 252 -1.28 -15.29 -21.88
N LEU A 253 -0.76 -14.77 -20.80
CA LEU A 253 -1.47 -13.83 -19.95
C LEU A 253 -0.96 -12.41 -20.27
N ARG A 254 -1.88 -11.44 -20.40
CA ARG A 254 -1.56 -10.02 -20.61
C ARG A 254 -2.35 -9.16 -19.64
N THR A 255 -1.75 -8.04 -19.24
CA THR A 255 -2.44 -6.93 -18.57
C THR A 255 -1.81 -5.61 -19.01
N GLY A 256 -2.30 -4.46 -18.53
CA GLY A 256 -1.88 -3.13 -19.01
C GLY A 256 -0.39 -2.81 -18.79
N GLY A 257 0.29 -3.49 -17.86
CA GLY A 257 1.73 -3.31 -17.58
C GLY A 257 2.63 -4.48 -18.00
N SER A 258 2.13 -5.72 -17.98
CA SER A 258 2.95 -6.94 -18.05
C SER A 258 2.35 -8.05 -18.93
N SER A 259 3.16 -9.06 -19.24
CA SER A 259 2.69 -10.27 -19.95
C SER A 259 3.58 -11.48 -19.67
N ALA A 260 2.98 -12.66 -19.57
CA ALA A 260 3.64 -13.93 -19.32
C ALA A 260 3.19 -15.00 -20.33
N ASN A 261 3.95 -16.10 -20.45
CA ASN A 261 3.66 -17.19 -21.40
C ASN A 261 3.86 -18.54 -20.69
N VAL A 262 2.83 -19.37 -20.68
CA VAL A 262 2.89 -20.76 -20.16
C VAL A 262 3.17 -21.70 -21.32
N LYS A 263 4.12 -22.64 -21.17
CA LYS A 263 4.60 -23.50 -22.26
C LYS A 263 3.62 -24.65 -22.51
N LYS A 264 3.49 -25.08 -23.78
CA LYS A 264 2.51 -26.14 -24.19
C LYS A 264 2.63 -27.44 -23.38
N HIS A 265 3.84 -27.85 -22.99
CA HIS A 265 4.06 -29.07 -22.21
C HIS A 265 3.57 -29.00 -20.75
N LEU A 266 3.20 -27.82 -20.25
CA LEU A 266 2.59 -27.65 -18.92
C LEU A 266 1.06 -27.83 -18.95
N SER A 267 0.48 -28.07 -20.13
CA SER A 267 -0.94 -28.38 -20.29
C SER A 267 -1.16 -29.88 -20.52
N ILE A 268 -2.08 -30.44 -19.73
CA ILE A 268 -2.53 -31.83 -19.78
C ILE A 268 -4.04 -31.79 -20.01
N GLN A 269 -4.57 -32.67 -20.86
CA GLN A 269 -6.00 -32.80 -21.08
C GLN A 269 -6.62 -33.67 -19.97
N GLU A 270 -7.69 -33.20 -19.35
CA GLU A 270 -8.36 -33.83 -18.19
C GLU A 270 -9.87 -33.77 -18.41
N GLY A 271 -10.43 -34.89 -18.90
CA GLY A 271 -11.84 -34.97 -19.31
C GLY A 271 -12.17 -34.02 -20.48
N ASP A 272 -13.26 -33.28 -20.34
CA ASP A 272 -13.72 -32.23 -21.27
C ASP A 272 -13.03 -30.88 -21.01
N GLY A 273 -11.73 -30.93 -20.70
CA GLY A 273 -11.01 -29.79 -20.12
C GLY A 273 -9.49 -29.93 -20.21
N MET A 274 -8.81 -28.86 -19.81
CA MET A 274 -7.35 -28.79 -19.74
C MET A 274 -6.92 -28.33 -18.35
N LYS A 275 -5.98 -29.04 -17.74
CA LYS A 275 -5.25 -28.59 -16.56
C LYS A 275 -3.89 -28.06 -16.96
N ILE A 276 -3.59 -26.84 -16.56
CA ILE A 276 -2.43 -26.10 -17.05
C ILE A 276 -1.62 -25.61 -15.84
N ASP A 277 -0.47 -26.24 -15.61
CA ASP A 277 0.47 -25.86 -14.56
C ASP A 277 1.09 -24.48 -14.83
N ILE A 278 1.04 -23.61 -13.83
CA ILE A 278 1.60 -22.26 -13.86
C ILE A 278 2.75 -22.06 -12.85
N SER A 279 3.09 -23.07 -12.05
CA SER A 279 4.24 -23.07 -11.15
C SER A 279 5.58 -23.17 -11.90
N GLY A 280 5.60 -23.83 -13.07
CA GLY A 280 6.80 -24.02 -13.91
C GLY A 280 7.31 -22.80 -14.70
N VAL A 281 7.01 -21.57 -14.27
CA VAL A 281 7.45 -20.33 -14.94
C VAL A 281 8.84 -19.87 -14.47
N ASP A 282 9.05 -19.84 -13.15
CA ASP A 282 10.35 -19.66 -12.47
C ASP A 282 10.34 -20.60 -11.23
N GLU A 283 11.45 -21.29 -10.95
CA GLU A 283 11.52 -22.46 -10.04
C GLU A 283 10.89 -22.23 -8.64
N GLY A 284 9.64 -22.67 -8.47
CA GLY A 284 8.93 -22.64 -7.19
C GLY A 284 8.29 -21.31 -6.80
N GLN A 285 8.24 -20.30 -7.69
CA GLN A 285 7.56 -19.04 -7.42
C GLN A 285 6.14 -19.01 -8.00
N LYS A 286 5.18 -18.46 -7.22
CA LYS A 286 3.81 -18.20 -7.71
C LYS A 286 3.83 -17.26 -8.91
N MET A 287 2.90 -17.44 -9.85
CA MET A 287 2.81 -16.60 -11.03
C MET A 287 2.26 -15.22 -10.67
N ARG A 288 3.00 -14.16 -11.01
CA ARG A 288 2.70 -12.76 -10.63
C ARG A 288 2.73 -11.85 -11.87
N LEU A 289 1.75 -10.96 -11.97
CA LEU A 289 1.59 -10.02 -13.09
C LEU A 289 1.48 -8.57 -12.56
N PRO A 290 2.54 -7.75 -12.69
CA PRO A 290 2.50 -6.33 -12.39
C PRO A 290 1.49 -5.55 -13.24
N VAL A 291 0.77 -4.64 -12.59
CA VAL A 291 -0.33 -3.83 -13.13
C VAL A 291 -0.12 -2.36 -12.74
N ARG A 292 0.03 -1.47 -13.73
CA ARG A 292 0.11 -0.01 -13.47
C ARG A 292 -1.27 0.67 -13.43
N HIS A 293 -2.30 0.05 -14.00
CA HIS A 293 -3.57 0.72 -14.32
C HIS A 293 -4.78 -0.20 -14.14
N ARG A 294 -5.04 -0.62 -12.89
CA ARG A 294 -6.12 -1.54 -12.48
C ARG A 294 -7.45 -1.27 -13.19
N TYR A 295 -8.02 -0.08 -12.98
CA TYR A 295 -9.37 0.30 -13.43
C TYR A 295 -9.54 0.46 -14.96
N ARG A 296 -8.51 0.15 -15.76
CA ARG A 296 -8.59 0.08 -17.23
C ARG A 296 -7.85 -1.12 -17.84
N SER A 297 -7.57 -2.15 -17.03
CA SER A 297 -6.82 -3.34 -17.45
C SER A 297 -7.52 -4.63 -17.02
N PRO A 298 -7.81 -5.56 -17.93
CA PRO A 298 -8.12 -6.93 -17.55
C PRO A 298 -6.84 -7.74 -17.31
N ILE A 299 -6.99 -8.90 -16.66
CA ILE A 299 -6.14 -10.07 -16.92
C ILE A 299 -6.73 -10.76 -18.15
N PHE A 300 -6.06 -10.59 -19.29
CA PHE A 300 -6.47 -11.13 -20.57
C PHE A 300 -5.71 -12.44 -20.86
N ILE A 301 -6.46 -13.54 -20.95
CA ILE A 301 -5.95 -14.89 -21.18
C ILE A 301 -6.11 -15.22 -22.66
N GLU A 302 -5.01 -15.47 -23.37
CA GLU A 302 -4.99 -15.89 -24.78
C GLU A 302 -4.65 -17.39 -24.85
N PHE A 303 -5.58 -18.20 -25.34
CA PHE A 303 -5.41 -19.65 -25.50
C PHE A 303 -4.91 -19.98 -26.92
N TYR A 304 -3.80 -20.70 -27.03
CA TYR A 304 -3.16 -21.08 -28.30
C TYR A 304 -3.10 -22.60 -28.47
N ALA A 305 -4.03 -23.17 -29.26
CA ALA A 305 -4.09 -24.59 -29.61
C ALA A 305 -2.80 -25.11 -30.30
N ALA A 306 -2.58 -26.42 -30.33
CA ALA A 306 -1.49 -27.06 -31.08
C ALA A 306 -1.48 -26.63 -32.56
N GLY A 307 -0.30 -26.50 -33.18
CA GLY A 307 -0.16 -26.03 -34.58
C GLY A 307 -0.43 -24.54 -34.84
N HIS A 308 -1.43 -23.93 -34.19
CA HIS A 308 -1.85 -22.55 -34.47
C HIS A 308 -0.86 -21.47 -34.00
N ARG A 309 -0.79 -20.36 -34.76
CA ARG A 309 0.04 -19.17 -34.49
C ARG A 309 -0.73 -18.00 -33.87
N SER A 310 -2.02 -17.87 -34.17
CA SER A 310 -2.96 -16.98 -33.49
C SER A 310 -3.49 -17.66 -32.21
N PRO A 311 -4.10 -16.90 -31.29
CA PRO A 311 -5.02 -17.48 -30.32
C PRO A 311 -6.20 -18.17 -31.04
N ASP A 312 -6.84 -19.11 -30.36
CA ASP A 312 -8.10 -19.77 -30.75
C ASP A 312 -9.28 -19.23 -29.92
N ALA A 313 -9.05 -19.00 -28.62
CA ALA A 313 -10.04 -18.42 -27.71
C ALA A 313 -9.38 -17.49 -26.67
N TYR A 314 -10.23 -16.81 -25.90
CA TYR A 314 -9.87 -15.73 -24.99
C TYR A 314 -10.67 -15.81 -23.68
N ALA A 315 -10.12 -15.32 -22.58
CA ALA A 315 -10.91 -14.99 -21.38
C ALA A 315 -10.42 -13.66 -20.78
N ALA A 316 -11.29 -12.95 -20.08
CA ALA A 316 -11.00 -11.65 -19.49
C ALA A 316 -11.57 -11.55 -18.07
N LEU A 317 -10.69 -11.26 -17.09
CA LEU A 317 -11.07 -10.86 -15.73
C LEU A 317 -10.77 -9.38 -15.55
N TRP A 318 -11.76 -8.55 -15.21
CA TRP A 318 -11.55 -7.11 -15.09
C TRP A 318 -11.09 -6.73 -13.67
N LEU A 319 -9.91 -6.13 -13.57
CA LEU A 319 -9.30 -5.83 -12.27
C LEU A 319 -10.06 -4.76 -11.44
N LEU A 320 -11.02 -4.05 -12.05
CA LEU A 320 -11.90 -3.10 -11.38
C LEU A 320 -12.96 -3.77 -10.49
N GLU A 321 -13.21 -5.07 -10.68
CA GLU A 321 -14.19 -5.86 -9.91
C GLU A 321 -13.58 -6.46 -8.63
N LEU A 322 -12.25 -6.44 -8.52
CA LEU A 322 -11.51 -7.03 -7.40
C LEU A 322 -11.36 -6.07 -6.23
N THR A 323 -11.38 -6.59 -5.01
CA THR A 323 -10.90 -5.92 -3.80
C THR A 323 -9.39 -6.11 -3.59
N ASP A 324 -8.78 -5.30 -2.73
CA ASP A 324 -7.34 -5.37 -2.42
C ASP A 324 -7.06 -6.40 -1.32
N GLY A 325 -6.04 -7.24 -1.53
CA GLY A 325 -5.62 -8.29 -0.59
C GLY A 325 -6.46 -9.58 -0.65
N ASP A 326 -7.77 -9.47 -0.89
CA ASP A 326 -8.71 -10.59 -0.89
C ASP A 326 -8.37 -11.70 -1.91
N ALA A 327 -8.38 -12.94 -1.43
CA ALA A 327 -8.30 -14.13 -2.26
C ALA A 327 -9.69 -14.50 -2.79
N GLN A 328 -9.82 -14.66 -4.11
CA GLN A 328 -11.07 -15.01 -4.77
C GLN A 328 -10.84 -16.17 -5.75
N ASP A 329 -11.82 -17.07 -5.84
CA ASP A 329 -11.90 -18.10 -6.87
C ASP A 329 -12.67 -17.55 -8.07
N PHE A 330 -11.99 -17.46 -9.21
CA PHE A 330 -12.57 -16.98 -10.46
C PHE A 330 -13.02 -18.15 -11.32
N ASP A 331 -14.25 -18.07 -11.83
CA ASP A 331 -14.80 -18.98 -12.84
C ASP A 331 -15.41 -18.14 -13.97
N ILE A 332 -14.59 -17.87 -15.01
CA ILE A 332 -14.91 -16.89 -16.06
C ILE A 332 -15.10 -17.58 -17.43
N PRO A 333 -15.97 -17.06 -18.30
CA PRO A 333 -16.20 -17.63 -19.62
C PRO A 333 -14.96 -17.57 -20.52
N ILE A 334 -14.83 -18.59 -21.38
CA ILE A 334 -13.89 -18.63 -22.50
C ILE A 334 -14.67 -18.29 -23.77
N PHE A 335 -14.31 -17.18 -24.40
CA PHE A 335 -14.92 -16.67 -25.62
C PHE A 335 -14.09 -16.99 -26.86
N LYS A 336 -14.74 -17.45 -27.93
CA LYS A 336 -14.24 -17.28 -29.30
C LYS A 336 -14.80 -15.99 -29.88
N CYS A 337 -13.98 -15.25 -30.63
CA CYS A 337 -14.43 -14.04 -31.32
C CYS A 337 -13.54 -13.75 -32.54
N GLY A 338 -14.10 -13.06 -33.54
CA GLY A 338 -13.35 -12.67 -34.74
C GLY A 338 -12.27 -11.60 -34.51
N ASN A 339 -12.30 -10.88 -33.37
CA ASN A 339 -11.37 -9.78 -33.09
C ASN A 339 -10.98 -9.68 -31.61
N GLY A 340 -10.05 -10.54 -31.19
CA GLY A 340 -9.51 -10.52 -29.81
C GLY A 340 -8.79 -9.23 -29.39
N VAL A 341 -8.41 -8.36 -30.34
CA VAL A 341 -7.87 -7.03 -29.99
C VAL A 341 -9.00 -6.15 -29.45
N ARG A 342 -10.14 -6.09 -30.15
CA ARG A 342 -11.34 -5.36 -29.70
C ARG A 342 -11.90 -5.94 -28.40
N LEU A 343 -11.90 -7.28 -28.24
CA LEU A 343 -12.24 -7.93 -26.97
C LEU A 343 -11.34 -7.46 -25.81
N SER A 344 -10.02 -7.32 -26.04
CA SER A 344 -9.08 -6.85 -25.02
C SER A 344 -9.10 -5.33 -24.74
N GLN A 345 -9.99 -4.58 -25.39
CA GLN A 345 -10.06 -3.11 -25.32
C GLN A 345 -11.39 -2.55 -24.81
N ASN A 346 -12.46 -3.35 -24.74
CA ASN A 346 -13.80 -2.93 -24.34
C ASN A 346 -14.23 -3.74 -23.11
N TYR A 347 -15.00 -3.14 -22.20
CA TYR A 347 -15.48 -3.79 -20.98
C TYR A 347 -16.56 -4.83 -21.31
N ILE A 348 -16.12 -6.06 -21.54
CA ILE A 348 -16.94 -7.20 -21.95
C ILE A 348 -16.89 -8.27 -20.85
N THR A 349 -18.06 -8.75 -20.45
CA THR A 349 -18.33 -9.60 -19.30
C THR A 349 -19.33 -10.70 -19.68
N GLN A 350 -19.60 -11.65 -18.78
CA GLN A 350 -20.61 -12.68 -18.99
C GLN A 350 -22.05 -12.12 -19.07
N GLN A 351 -22.31 -10.88 -18.60
CA GLN A 351 -23.64 -10.27 -18.69
C GLN A 351 -23.92 -9.60 -20.03
N ASN A 352 -22.91 -9.01 -20.69
CA ASN A 352 -23.13 -8.10 -21.83
C ASN A 352 -22.58 -8.58 -23.19
N TYR A 353 -21.92 -9.74 -23.26
CA TYR A 353 -21.26 -10.18 -24.50
C TYR A 353 -22.21 -10.42 -25.68
N MET A 354 -23.48 -10.73 -25.41
CA MET A 354 -24.53 -10.90 -26.43
C MET A 354 -25.04 -9.58 -27.02
N ASP A 355 -24.90 -8.46 -26.30
CA ASP A 355 -25.48 -7.16 -26.69
C ASP A 355 -24.56 -6.35 -27.63
N ILE A 356 -23.49 -6.95 -28.16
CA ILE A 356 -22.41 -6.26 -28.85
C ILE A 356 -22.59 -6.36 -30.38
N PRO A 357 -23.13 -5.33 -31.07
CA PRO A 357 -23.61 -5.45 -32.45
C PRO A 357 -22.49 -5.63 -33.49
N ASP A 358 -21.23 -5.31 -33.13
CA ASP A 358 -20.08 -5.30 -34.04
C ASP A 358 -19.16 -6.55 -33.88
N MET A 359 -19.51 -7.53 -33.05
CA MET A 359 -18.64 -8.68 -32.77
C MET A 359 -19.41 -9.99 -32.59
N ASP A 360 -19.11 -10.98 -33.43
CA ASP A 360 -19.44 -12.37 -33.13
C ASP A 360 -18.63 -12.83 -31.91
N ILE A 361 -19.31 -13.18 -30.81
CA ILE A 361 -18.72 -13.69 -29.57
C ILE A 361 -19.50 -14.93 -29.12
N GLU A 362 -18.80 -16.05 -28.96
CA GLU A 362 -19.37 -17.35 -28.58
C GLU A 362 -18.71 -17.84 -27.29
N GLU A 363 -19.47 -18.17 -26.24
CA GLU A 363 -18.95 -18.86 -25.05
C GLU A 363 -18.76 -20.34 -25.38
N VAL A 364 -17.51 -20.81 -25.30
CA VAL A 364 -17.10 -22.18 -25.68
C VAL A 364 -16.57 -23.01 -24.51
N GLY A 365 -16.91 -22.61 -23.28
CA GLY A 365 -16.41 -23.21 -22.05
C GLY A 365 -16.03 -22.15 -21.02
N ARG A 366 -15.43 -22.57 -19.91
CA ARG A 366 -15.06 -21.70 -18.77
C ARG A 366 -13.66 -22.02 -18.26
N VAL A 367 -13.02 -21.05 -17.61
CA VAL A 367 -11.68 -21.18 -17.02
C VAL A 367 -11.71 -20.79 -15.54
N ARG A 368 -11.16 -21.67 -14.70
CA ARG A 368 -11.16 -21.55 -13.24
C ARG A 368 -9.74 -21.46 -12.67
N PHE A 369 -9.54 -20.51 -11.76
CA PHE A 369 -8.28 -20.27 -11.03
C PHE A 369 -8.49 -19.40 -9.79
N THR A 370 -7.64 -19.55 -8.78
CA THR A 370 -7.65 -18.71 -7.56
C THR A 370 -6.63 -17.58 -7.68
N GLY A 371 -6.97 -16.36 -7.28
CA GLY A 371 -6.04 -15.23 -7.29
C GLY A 371 -6.39 -14.10 -6.33
N ARG A 372 -5.50 -13.12 -6.21
CA ARG A 372 -5.72 -11.86 -5.46
C ARG A 372 -5.06 -10.68 -6.15
N PHE A 373 -5.51 -9.46 -5.85
CA PHE A 373 -4.79 -8.24 -6.22
C PHE A 373 -4.02 -7.70 -5.02
N SER A 374 -2.69 -7.70 -5.08
CA SER A 374 -1.82 -7.03 -4.11
C SER A 374 -1.70 -5.56 -4.48
N ALA A 375 -2.09 -4.64 -3.59
CA ALA A 375 -1.87 -3.21 -3.77
C ALA A 375 -0.37 -2.87 -3.73
N GLY A 376 0.06 -1.92 -4.56
CA GLY A 376 1.41 -1.36 -4.55
C GLY A 376 2.45 -1.99 -5.49
N THR A 377 3.53 -1.24 -5.69
CA THR A 377 4.71 -1.64 -6.46
C THR A 377 5.52 -2.70 -5.73
N ASP A 378 6.19 -3.56 -6.48
CA ASP A 378 7.02 -4.64 -5.94
C ASP A 378 8.26 -4.94 -6.82
N SER A 379 9.01 -6.00 -6.47
CA SER A 379 10.18 -6.43 -7.22
C SER A 379 9.90 -6.97 -8.64
N ASP A 380 8.67 -7.34 -8.99
CA ASP A 380 8.37 -7.78 -10.35
C ASP A 380 8.20 -6.60 -11.31
N HIS A 381 7.72 -5.45 -10.81
CA HIS A 381 7.60 -4.21 -11.58
C HIS A 381 8.92 -3.76 -12.24
N ILE A 382 10.07 -4.04 -11.62
CA ILE A 382 11.43 -3.73 -12.13
C ILE A 382 11.62 -4.23 -13.58
N LYS A 383 11.08 -5.41 -13.90
CA LYS A 383 11.23 -6.05 -15.22
C LYS A 383 10.61 -5.19 -16.34
N PHE A 384 9.58 -4.41 -16.01
CA PHE A 384 8.68 -3.71 -16.93
C PHE A 384 8.97 -2.23 -17.14
N VAL A 385 9.86 -1.60 -16.35
CA VAL A 385 10.32 -0.19 -16.49
C VAL A 385 10.65 0.17 -17.96
N THR A 386 9.89 1.06 -18.60
CA THR A 386 10.10 1.41 -20.02
C THR A 386 10.68 2.80 -20.29
N ASP A 387 10.89 3.58 -19.23
CA ASP A 387 11.01 5.03 -19.25
C ASP A 387 11.63 5.52 -17.92
N ASN A 388 12.11 6.76 -17.91
CA ASN A 388 12.83 7.30 -16.76
C ASN A 388 11.92 7.58 -15.55
N ASP A 389 10.65 7.94 -15.75
CA ASP A 389 9.76 8.28 -14.64
C ASP A 389 9.25 7.03 -13.92
N SER A 390 8.99 5.93 -14.64
CA SER A 390 8.81 4.61 -14.04
C SER A 390 10.07 4.10 -13.33
N ARG A 391 11.27 4.44 -13.82
CA ARG A 391 12.54 4.13 -13.14
C ARG A 391 12.63 4.88 -11.81
N GLU A 392 12.40 6.19 -11.82
CA GLU A 392 12.42 7.04 -10.63
C GLU A 392 11.39 6.61 -9.58
N THR A 393 10.19 6.19 -10.03
CA THR A 393 9.13 5.61 -9.19
C THR A 393 9.60 4.35 -8.46
N ILE A 394 10.10 3.38 -9.22
CA ILE A 394 10.52 2.08 -8.66
C ILE A 394 11.79 2.21 -7.80
N GLU A 395 12.71 3.13 -8.12
CA GLU A 395 13.85 3.46 -7.24
C GLU A 395 13.42 4.12 -5.92
N ALA A 396 12.30 4.85 -5.89
CA ALA A 396 11.75 5.43 -4.65
C ALA A 396 11.05 4.39 -3.78
N TRP A 397 10.27 3.48 -4.38
CA TRP A 397 9.75 2.30 -3.69
C TRP A 397 10.88 1.46 -3.07
N GLU A 398 11.94 1.18 -3.85
CA GLU A 398 13.14 0.47 -3.39
C GLU A 398 13.86 1.18 -2.25
N ALA A 399 13.86 2.52 -2.24
CA ALA A 399 14.44 3.27 -1.13
C ALA A 399 13.63 3.08 0.17
N CYS A 400 12.29 3.12 0.10
CA CYS A 400 11.44 2.91 1.27
C CYS A 400 11.50 1.46 1.78
N TYR A 401 11.52 0.49 0.87
CA TYR A 401 11.62 -0.94 1.19
C TYR A 401 12.99 -1.32 1.78
N ALA A 402 14.09 -0.77 1.24
CA ALA A 402 15.45 -1.11 1.70
C ALA A 402 15.81 -0.54 3.08
N GLU A 403 15.13 0.51 3.55
CA GLU A 403 15.25 0.98 4.94
C GLU A 403 14.20 0.35 5.88
N GLY A 404 13.32 -0.52 5.39
CA GLY A 404 12.29 -1.20 6.18
C GLY A 404 11.06 -0.35 6.55
N VAL A 405 11.03 0.93 6.16
CA VAL A 405 9.92 1.86 6.46
C VAL A 405 8.66 1.54 5.64
N ARG A 406 8.75 0.68 4.63
CA ARG A 406 7.61 0.22 3.83
C ARG A 406 7.70 -1.27 3.49
N GLN A 407 6.59 -1.98 3.69
CA GLN A 407 6.43 -3.38 3.33
C GLN A 407 6.12 -3.57 1.82
N GLN A 408 6.15 -4.82 1.34
CA GLN A 408 5.84 -5.14 -0.06
C GLN A 408 4.33 -5.15 -0.34
N GLU A 409 3.52 -5.59 0.62
CA GLU A 409 2.06 -5.50 0.57
C GLU A 409 1.59 -4.25 1.34
N VAL A 410 0.39 -3.74 1.02
CA VAL A 410 -0.23 -2.59 1.69
C VAL A 410 -1.63 -2.98 2.11
N HIS A 411 -1.97 -2.74 3.38
CA HIS A 411 -3.28 -3.01 3.95
C HIS A 411 -3.97 -1.69 4.36
N ALA A 412 -5.31 -1.70 4.36
CA ALA A 412 -6.11 -0.57 4.82
C ALA A 412 -6.27 -0.64 6.35
N GLU A 413 -5.58 0.24 7.07
CA GLU A 413 -5.52 0.23 8.53
C GLU A 413 -6.11 1.52 9.12
N VAL A 414 -6.97 1.39 10.12
CA VAL A 414 -7.48 2.50 10.92
C VAL A 414 -6.64 2.58 12.21
N PRO A 415 -6.10 3.75 12.60
CA PRO A 415 -5.33 3.87 13.84
C PRO A 415 -6.18 3.49 15.07
N PRO A 416 -5.64 2.76 16.06
CA PRO A 416 -6.43 2.30 17.22
C PRO A 416 -7.11 3.41 18.03
N LEU A 417 -6.57 4.63 18.01
CA LEU A 417 -7.21 5.82 18.60
C LEU A 417 -8.46 6.22 17.82
N VAL A 418 -8.34 6.34 16.49
CA VAL A 418 -9.45 6.73 15.59
C VAL A 418 -10.55 5.67 15.59
N GLN A 419 -10.18 4.38 15.67
CA GLN A 419 -11.15 3.29 15.81
C GLN A 419 -11.97 3.43 17.10
N LYS A 420 -11.32 3.57 18.26
CA LYS A 420 -12.02 3.76 19.55
C LYS A 420 -12.96 4.95 19.52
N LEU A 421 -12.50 6.11 19.05
CA LEU A 421 -13.35 7.31 18.93
C LEU A 421 -14.54 7.10 17.99
N HIS A 422 -14.39 6.31 16.93
CA HIS A 422 -15.48 5.97 16.03
C HIS A 422 -16.50 5.04 16.70
N ASP A 423 -16.05 4.01 17.41
CA ASP A 423 -16.88 3.04 18.13
C ASP A 423 -17.61 3.70 19.33
N ASP A 424 -16.90 4.53 20.11
CA ASP A 424 -17.46 5.37 21.17
C ASP A 424 -18.49 6.36 20.60
N SER A 425 -18.27 6.91 19.40
CA SER A 425 -19.25 7.79 18.76
C SER A 425 -20.51 7.05 18.28
N LEU A 426 -20.42 5.75 17.93
CA LEU A 426 -21.58 4.92 17.59
C LEU A 426 -22.44 4.63 18.84
N THR A 427 -21.81 4.40 20.00
CA THR A 427 -22.53 4.21 21.27
C THR A 427 -23.12 5.52 21.80
N GLN A 428 -22.35 6.62 21.81
CA GLN A 428 -22.84 7.95 22.22
C GLN A 428 -24.07 8.41 21.42
N GLY A 429 -24.11 8.16 20.11
CA GLY A 429 -25.28 8.49 19.29
C GLY A 429 -26.56 7.76 19.73
N ARG A 430 -26.43 6.52 20.23
CA ARG A 430 -27.53 5.72 20.79
C ARG A 430 -27.90 6.16 22.21
N ASP A 431 -26.91 6.44 23.04
CA ASP A 431 -27.15 6.85 24.43
C ASP A 431 -27.75 8.26 24.52
N VAL A 432 -27.39 9.18 23.63
CA VAL A 432 -28.05 10.50 23.53
C VAL A 432 -29.53 10.36 23.12
N LEU A 433 -29.88 9.39 22.26
CA LEU A 433 -31.28 9.09 21.94
C LEU A 433 -32.03 8.47 23.13
N ALA A 434 -31.37 7.61 23.91
CA ALA A 434 -31.96 7.04 25.12
C ALA A 434 -32.16 8.09 26.23
N GLN A 435 -31.15 8.94 26.46
CA GLN A 435 -31.11 9.97 27.51
C GLN A 435 -31.80 11.29 27.12
N ALA A 436 -32.28 11.44 25.88
CA ALA A 436 -33.01 12.63 25.44
C ALA A 436 -34.18 12.95 26.38
N ASP A 437 -34.32 14.23 26.75
CA ASP A 437 -35.34 14.69 27.70
C ASP A 437 -36.75 14.50 27.11
N GLU A 438 -37.75 14.33 27.99
CA GLU A 438 -39.07 13.82 27.61
C GLU A 438 -39.78 14.74 26.58
N LYS A 439 -39.50 16.05 26.65
CA LYS A 439 -40.00 17.11 25.75
C LYS A 439 -39.40 17.11 24.34
N ASP A 440 -38.23 16.49 24.14
CA ASP A 440 -37.66 16.30 22.80
C ASP A 440 -38.15 15.00 22.18
N LYS A 441 -38.45 13.98 22.99
CA LYS A 441 -39.21 12.79 22.55
C LYS A 441 -40.65 13.17 22.13
N GLU A 442 -41.31 14.10 22.83
CA GLU A 442 -42.58 14.71 22.41
C GLU A 442 -42.54 15.36 21.01
N ARG A 443 -41.36 15.79 20.51
CA ARG A 443 -41.22 16.37 19.15
C ARG A 443 -41.16 15.34 18.02
N TRP A 444 -40.99 14.06 18.35
CA TRP A 444 -40.98 12.96 17.38
C TRP A 444 -42.31 12.18 17.35
N LEU A 445 -43.19 12.43 18.31
CA LEU A 445 -44.60 12.09 18.19
C LEU A 445 -45.27 13.00 17.15
N ALA A 446 -45.87 12.40 16.13
CA ALA A 446 -46.71 13.14 15.19
C ALA A 446 -47.95 13.72 15.92
N LYS A 447 -48.49 14.85 15.45
CA LYS A 447 -49.71 15.45 16.02
C LYS A 447 -50.93 14.51 16.02
N ASP A 448 -50.89 13.46 15.20
CA ASP A 448 -51.94 12.47 15.03
C ASP A 448 -51.76 11.26 15.97
N GLY A 449 -50.76 11.27 16.86
CA GLY A 449 -50.55 10.29 17.93
C GLY A 449 -49.77 9.02 17.55
N THR A 450 -49.36 8.87 16.29
CA THR A 450 -48.56 7.72 15.84
C THR A 450 -47.13 7.78 16.38
N ASP A 451 -46.75 6.80 17.20
CA ASP A 451 -45.38 6.62 17.68
C ASP A 451 -44.50 5.95 16.60
N TRP A 452 -43.32 6.52 16.39
CA TRP A 452 -42.29 6.02 15.46
C TRP A 452 -41.05 5.47 16.17
N SER A 453 -41.03 5.42 17.51
CA SER A 453 -39.90 4.93 18.31
C SER A 453 -39.43 3.52 17.90
N GLY A 454 -40.38 2.64 17.56
CA GLY A 454 -40.12 1.26 17.13
C GLY A 454 -39.42 1.10 15.78
N ALA A 455 -39.27 2.16 14.98
CA ALA A 455 -38.66 2.09 13.64
C ALA A 455 -37.12 1.90 13.66
N PHE A 456 -36.47 2.11 14.81
CA PHE A 456 -34.99 2.14 14.93
C PHE A 456 -34.39 0.95 15.70
N GLY A 457 -35.14 -0.14 15.81
CA GLY A 457 -34.70 -1.41 16.42
C GLY A 457 -34.99 -1.51 17.92
N LYS A 458 -35.40 -2.69 18.37
CA LYS A 458 -35.73 -2.98 19.78
C LYS A 458 -34.47 -3.24 20.61
N ASN A 459 -34.51 -3.01 21.93
CA ASN A 459 -33.39 -3.37 22.79
C ASN A 459 -33.34 -4.89 23.01
N PRO A 460 -32.13 -5.48 23.12
CA PRO A 460 -31.98 -6.92 23.36
C PRO A 460 -32.52 -7.37 24.73
N LYS A 461 -32.63 -6.46 25.71
CA LYS A 461 -33.28 -6.75 26.99
C LYS A 461 -34.78 -7.02 26.85
N ASP A 462 -35.47 -6.29 25.96
CA ASP A 462 -36.92 -6.45 25.74
C ASP A 462 -37.23 -7.77 25.02
N LEU A 463 -36.29 -8.23 24.18
CA LEU A 463 -36.33 -9.54 23.53
C LEU A 463 -36.05 -10.71 24.48
N MET A 464 -35.34 -10.49 25.59
CA MET A 464 -35.19 -11.49 26.66
C MET A 464 -36.32 -11.43 27.70
N ALA A 465 -36.91 -10.26 27.94
CA ALA A 465 -38.01 -10.07 28.89
C ALA A 465 -39.35 -10.65 28.41
N SER A 466 -39.52 -10.91 27.11
CA SER A 466 -40.75 -11.47 26.52
C SER A 466 -40.79 -13.01 26.49
N LYS A 467 -40.11 -13.69 27.43
CA LYS A 467 -40.01 -15.16 27.46
C LYS A 467 -40.24 -15.79 28.84
N SER A 468 -41.27 -15.34 29.54
CA SER A 468 -41.89 -16.02 30.69
C SER A 468 -43.41 -15.81 30.66
N ASP A 469 -44.16 -16.85 31.05
CA ASP A 469 -45.64 -16.95 31.12
C ASP A 469 -46.41 -16.86 29.77
N GLY A 470 -47.31 -17.78 29.38
CA GLY A 470 -47.60 -19.13 29.91
C GLY A 470 -49.05 -19.61 29.65
N HIS A 471 -49.24 -20.62 28.77
CA HIS A 471 -50.50 -21.35 28.45
C HIS A 471 -51.68 -20.52 27.83
N ASP A 472 -52.63 -21.08 27.05
CA ASP A 472 -52.81 -22.45 26.50
C ASP A 472 -53.66 -22.48 25.19
N ASP A 473 -53.92 -23.68 24.68
CA ASP A 473 -54.90 -24.12 23.64
C ASP A 473 -54.60 -23.84 22.14
N GLY A 474 -54.69 -24.91 21.30
CA GLY A 474 -55.01 -24.75 19.85
C GLY A 474 -54.32 -25.63 18.78
N GLU A 475 -54.23 -26.95 18.95
CA GLU A 475 -53.90 -28.02 17.97
C GLU A 475 -53.49 -27.71 16.50
N GLU A 476 -52.39 -28.32 16.00
CA GLU A 476 -52.46 -29.37 14.94
C GLU A 476 -51.19 -30.26 14.91
N TYR A 477 -51.34 -31.51 14.45
CA TYR A 477 -50.36 -32.61 14.27
C TYR A 477 -49.35 -32.29 13.13
N ASP A 478 -48.24 -32.97 12.80
CA ASP A 478 -47.65 -34.34 12.96
C ASP A 478 -46.12 -34.17 12.60
N ASP A 479 -45.10 -35.05 12.78
CA ASP A 479 -44.86 -36.43 13.27
C ASP A 479 -43.30 -36.62 13.42
N PHE A 480 -42.82 -37.73 14.03
CA PHE A 480 -41.47 -38.33 14.08
C PHE A 480 -40.32 -37.91 15.06
N ASP A 481 -39.91 -38.91 15.86
CA ASP A 481 -38.78 -38.97 16.79
C ASP A 481 -37.41 -39.26 16.14
N ALA A 482 -36.32 -39.05 16.90
CA ALA A 482 -35.22 -40.00 17.02
C ALA A 482 -34.45 -39.80 18.35
N GLU A 483 -34.49 -40.80 19.23
CA GLU A 483 -33.76 -40.88 20.51
C GLU A 483 -32.25 -41.11 20.29
N GLU A 484 -31.42 -40.74 21.27
CA GLU A 484 -30.47 -41.63 21.99
C GLU A 484 -29.60 -40.81 22.98
N ASP A 485 -30.20 -40.61 24.15
CA ASP A 485 -29.71 -40.57 25.54
C ASP A 485 -28.29 -41.07 25.93
N ASP A 486 -28.00 -40.92 27.23
CA ASP A 486 -26.98 -41.54 28.10
C ASP A 486 -25.50 -41.06 27.97
N ASP A 487 -24.74 -40.81 29.05
CA ASP A 487 -25.04 -40.36 30.44
C ASP A 487 -23.71 -40.06 31.19
N ASP A 488 -23.77 -39.33 32.32
CA ASP A 488 -22.99 -39.47 33.58
C ASP A 488 -21.42 -39.51 33.61
N ASP A 489 -20.71 -39.01 34.63
CA ASP A 489 -21.06 -38.10 35.75
C ASP A 489 -19.80 -37.52 36.44
N ASP A 490 -20.03 -36.55 37.34
CA ASP A 490 -19.28 -36.18 38.57
C ASP A 490 -17.74 -35.96 38.55
N ASP A 491 -17.35 -34.69 38.61
CA ASP A 491 -16.75 -34.01 39.78
C ASP A 491 -16.04 -34.83 40.89
N ASP A 492 -14.86 -34.37 41.32
CA ASP A 492 -14.67 -33.90 42.72
C ASP A 492 -13.41 -32.98 42.84
N ASP A 493 -13.32 -32.20 43.92
CA ASP A 493 -12.60 -30.91 43.96
C ASP A 493 -11.21 -30.86 44.68
N ASP A 494 -10.59 -29.67 44.57
CA ASP A 494 -9.73 -28.96 45.56
C ASP A 494 -8.21 -29.17 45.81
N ASP A 495 -7.62 -28.03 46.25
CA ASP A 495 -6.40 -27.72 47.03
C ASP A 495 -4.94 -27.88 46.49
N ASP A 496 -4.33 -26.69 46.27
CA ASP A 496 -2.91 -26.31 46.37
C ASP A 496 -2.60 -25.95 47.87
N PRO A 497 -1.39 -25.53 48.35
CA PRO A 497 -0.02 -25.60 47.81
C PRO A 497 1.03 -26.13 48.84
N ASP A 498 2.32 -26.21 48.47
CA ASP A 498 3.45 -26.07 49.45
C ASP A 498 4.76 -25.54 48.84
N LEU A 499 5.67 -25.03 49.69
CA LEU A 499 6.93 -24.35 49.37
C LEU A 499 8.17 -25.14 49.81
N GLY A 500 9.12 -25.40 48.90
CA GLY A 500 10.42 -26.01 49.18
C GLY A 500 11.61 -25.10 48.84
N VAL A 501 12.57 -24.95 49.77
CA VAL A 501 13.69 -23.96 49.68
C VAL A 501 15.00 -24.57 50.19
N GLN A 502 16.16 -24.12 49.65
CA GLN A 502 17.56 -24.39 50.10
C GLN A 502 18.08 -25.84 49.91
N ASP A 503 19.38 -26.13 49.73
CA ASP A 503 20.62 -25.33 49.47
C ASP A 503 21.62 -26.26 48.70
N GLY A 504 22.83 -25.90 48.24
CA GLY A 504 23.63 -24.67 48.32
C GLY A 504 25.14 -24.93 48.07
N GLN A 505 25.96 -23.87 48.14
CA GLN A 505 27.45 -23.87 48.27
C GLN A 505 28.30 -24.41 47.08
N ALA A 506 29.50 -23.88 46.77
CA ALA A 506 30.17 -22.66 47.24
C ALA A 506 31.22 -22.10 46.23
N GLU A 507 31.36 -20.77 46.27
CA GLU A 507 32.56 -19.91 46.13
C GLU A 507 33.75 -20.28 45.21
N PHE A 508 34.19 -19.28 44.42
CA PHE A 508 35.38 -18.47 44.81
C PHE A 508 35.22 -17.01 44.35
N ASN A 509 35.94 -16.08 45.00
CA ASN A 509 35.71 -14.64 44.96
C ASN A 509 36.99 -13.86 44.63
N GLU A 510 36.89 -12.81 43.80
CA GLU A 510 37.78 -11.64 43.91
C GLU A 510 37.09 -10.36 43.37
N THR A 511 37.45 -9.20 43.92
CA THR A 511 36.61 -7.99 43.91
C THR A 511 37.26 -6.77 43.25
N SER A 512 36.49 -5.92 42.54
CA SER A 512 36.74 -4.47 42.50
C SER A 512 35.54 -3.61 42.05
N GLU A 513 35.14 -2.72 42.97
CA GLU A 513 34.48 -1.40 42.85
C GLU A 513 33.62 -1.00 41.62
N ALA A 514 32.30 -1.06 41.83
CA ALA A 514 31.37 0.07 41.77
C ALA A 514 31.48 1.13 40.64
N GLY A 515 30.60 1.01 39.63
CA GLY A 515 30.12 2.12 38.80
C GLY A 515 28.61 2.02 38.60
N ARG A 516 27.86 3.13 38.76
CA ARG A 516 26.39 3.12 38.62
C ARG A 516 25.96 3.12 37.15
N PRO A 517 25.16 2.14 36.67
CA PRO A 517 24.44 2.29 35.41
C PRO A 517 23.21 3.19 35.58
N SER A 518 22.87 3.96 34.54
CA SER A 518 21.53 4.57 34.44
C SER A 518 20.52 3.53 33.98
N MET A 519 19.26 3.71 34.34
CA MET A 519 18.16 2.92 33.75
C MET A 519 17.91 3.43 32.32
N ASP A 520 17.82 2.50 31.39
CA ASP A 520 17.31 2.73 30.03
C ASP A 520 16.06 1.84 29.82
N THR A 521 15.07 2.34 29.08
CA THR A 521 13.71 1.76 29.09
C THR A 521 13.59 0.53 28.19
N GLN A 522 12.77 -0.44 28.61
CA GLN A 522 12.51 -1.67 27.87
C GLN A 522 11.77 -1.41 26.54
N GLY A 523 12.50 -1.47 25.43
CA GLY A 523 11.91 -1.72 24.12
C GLY A 523 11.74 -3.22 23.90
N THR A 524 10.50 -3.70 23.70
CA THR A 524 10.20 -5.12 23.48
C THR A 524 10.85 -5.63 22.18
N GLY A 525 11.70 -6.66 22.30
CA GLY A 525 12.58 -7.09 21.22
C GLY A 525 11.97 -8.08 20.23
N ALA A 526 12.22 -7.83 18.93
CA ALA A 526 12.16 -8.83 17.86
C ALA A 526 13.41 -8.79 16.95
N THR A 527 14.48 -8.11 17.39
CA THR A 527 15.78 -8.12 16.70
C THR A 527 16.51 -9.43 16.97
N SER A 528 16.48 -10.38 16.03
CA SER A 528 17.28 -11.60 16.11
C SER A 528 18.77 -11.23 16.11
N SER A 529 19.41 -11.26 17.28
CA SER A 529 20.83 -10.97 17.43
C SER A 529 21.65 -12.00 16.66
N SER A 530 22.25 -11.59 15.55
CA SER A 530 23.23 -12.43 14.86
C SER A 530 24.50 -12.50 15.70
N GLU A 531 24.58 -13.52 16.55
CA GLU A 531 25.81 -13.89 17.26
C GLU A 531 26.98 -14.11 16.27
N SER A 532 28.20 -14.15 16.81
CA SER A 532 29.46 -14.16 16.05
C SER A 532 29.74 -15.46 15.28
N GLY A 533 28.87 -15.78 14.31
CA GLY A 533 29.01 -16.89 13.38
C GLY A 533 30.20 -16.71 12.44
N SER A 534 31.02 -17.75 12.30
CA SER A 534 32.31 -17.69 11.60
C SER A 534 32.24 -17.23 10.13
N SER A 535 33.29 -16.54 9.69
CA SER A 535 33.44 -16.07 8.30
C SER A 535 33.55 -17.23 7.30
N SER A 536 32.41 -17.66 6.75
CA SER A 536 32.36 -18.69 5.71
C SER A 536 32.88 -18.13 4.37
N LYS A 537 34.14 -18.42 4.03
CA LYS A 537 34.87 -17.95 2.83
C LYS A 537 34.36 -18.56 1.51
N ASN A 538 33.04 -18.66 1.30
CA ASN A 538 32.47 -19.26 0.11
C ASN A 538 32.19 -18.20 -0.98
N PRO A 539 33.00 -18.13 -2.06
CA PRO A 539 32.89 -17.06 -3.06
C PRO A 539 31.58 -17.13 -3.86
N TYR A 540 30.94 -18.31 -3.96
CA TYR A 540 29.65 -18.43 -4.65
C TYR A 540 28.52 -17.78 -3.85
N LYS A 541 28.50 -17.97 -2.52
CA LYS A 541 27.56 -17.26 -1.64
C LYS A 541 27.85 -15.76 -1.68
N ALA A 542 29.11 -15.35 -1.55
CA ALA A 542 29.50 -13.95 -1.69
C ALA A 542 29.10 -13.33 -3.05
N TYR A 543 29.13 -14.10 -4.15
CA TYR A 543 28.67 -13.64 -5.47
C TYR A 543 27.13 -13.57 -5.59
N LYS A 544 26.38 -14.49 -4.97
CA LYS A 544 24.90 -14.45 -4.91
C LYS A 544 24.41 -13.30 -4.02
N ASP A 545 25.06 -13.10 -2.88
CA ASP A 545 24.90 -11.97 -1.97
C ASP A 545 25.29 -10.63 -2.61
N TYR A 546 26.37 -10.60 -3.40
CA TYR A 546 26.72 -9.44 -4.20
C TYR A 546 25.65 -9.18 -5.25
N LYS A 547 25.27 -10.18 -6.07
CA LYS A 547 24.28 -10.03 -7.15
C LYS A 547 22.92 -9.52 -6.65
N THR A 548 22.52 -9.88 -5.42
CA THR A 548 21.32 -9.35 -4.76
C THR A 548 21.56 -7.93 -4.23
N ARG A 549 22.56 -7.72 -3.36
CA ARG A 549 22.85 -6.40 -2.73
C ARG A 549 23.42 -5.34 -3.68
N ASN A 550 23.87 -5.71 -4.88
CA ASN A 550 24.50 -4.79 -5.83
C ASN A 550 23.53 -3.67 -6.29
N ARG A 551 22.21 -3.89 -6.19
CA ARG A 551 21.21 -2.93 -6.63
C ARG A 551 21.07 -1.76 -5.65
N ASP A 552 20.94 -2.02 -4.35
CA ASP A 552 20.97 -0.99 -3.31
C ASP A 552 22.33 -0.30 -3.23
N LEU A 553 23.42 -1.05 -3.42
CA LEU A 553 24.76 -0.47 -3.53
C LEU A 553 24.86 0.47 -4.74
N HIS A 554 24.33 0.09 -5.90
CA HIS A 554 24.29 0.96 -7.08
C HIS A 554 23.41 2.21 -6.84
N ARG A 555 22.19 2.05 -6.29
CA ARG A 555 21.28 3.17 -5.94
C ARG A 555 21.96 4.15 -4.98
N LYS A 556 22.59 3.64 -3.92
CA LYS A 556 23.36 4.43 -2.95
C LYS A 556 24.76 4.84 -3.46
N HIS A 557 25.04 4.73 -4.77
CA HIS A 557 26.31 5.08 -5.43
C HIS A 557 27.59 4.49 -4.79
N ARG A 558 27.47 3.34 -4.14
CA ARG A 558 28.58 2.54 -3.56
C ARG A 558 29.14 1.56 -4.60
N GLY A 559 30.29 0.97 -4.30
CA GLY A 559 30.97 0.04 -5.21
C GLY A 559 31.34 0.70 -6.55
N LEU A 560 31.07 0.02 -7.67
CA LEU A 560 31.42 0.51 -9.01
C LEU A 560 30.76 1.87 -9.35
N MET A 561 29.59 2.18 -8.77
CA MET A 561 28.86 3.43 -9.05
C MET A 561 29.42 4.67 -8.34
N GLN A 562 30.50 4.52 -7.56
CA GLN A 562 31.33 5.65 -7.12
C GLN A 562 32.00 6.35 -8.32
N TRP A 563 32.26 5.61 -9.41
CA TRP A 563 33.00 6.08 -10.57
C TRP A 563 32.07 6.73 -11.60
N ARG A 564 32.23 8.05 -11.81
CA ARG A 564 31.44 8.79 -12.83
C ARG A 564 31.44 8.12 -14.21
N PRO A 565 32.56 7.61 -14.77
CA PRO A 565 32.53 6.89 -16.06
C PRO A 565 31.60 5.68 -16.08
N MET A 566 31.54 4.90 -14.99
CA MET A 566 30.66 3.73 -14.90
C MET A 566 29.18 4.13 -14.92
N ARG A 567 28.83 5.21 -14.21
CA ARG A 567 27.47 5.77 -14.23
C ARG A 567 27.06 6.31 -15.60
N ASN A 568 27.97 7.00 -16.29
CA ASN A 568 27.73 7.48 -17.65
C ASN A 568 27.50 6.30 -18.64
N VAL A 569 28.22 5.18 -18.45
CA VAL A 569 28.05 3.95 -19.25
C VAL A 569 26.71 3.27 -18.94
N GLN A 570 26.30 3.21 -17.66
CA GLN A 570 24.95 2.71 -17.34
C GLN A 570 23.87 3.61 -17.96
N PHE A 571 23.96 4.92 -17.76
CA PHE A 571 23.01 5.90 -18.31
C PHE A 571 22.84 5.71 -19.83
N ALA A 572 23.94 5.69 -20.60
CA ALA A 572 23.88 5.48 -22.04
C ALA A 572 23.27 4.12 -22.44
N LYS A 573 23.49 3.07 -21.65
CA LYS A 573 22.92 1.72 -21.86
C LYS A 573 21.42 1.68 -21.58
N ASP A 574 20.97 2.24 -20.46
CA ASP A 574 19.57 2.22 -20.07
C ASP A 574 18.74 3.20 -20.95
N GLU A 575 19.29 4.35 -21.36
CA GLU A 575 18.72 5.21 -22.41
C GLU A 575 18.53 4.48 -23.75
N ALA A 576 19.54 3.76 -24.24
CA ALA A 576 19.43 2.98 -25.48
C ALA A 576 18.36 1.87 -25.37
N LYS A 577 18.26 1.24 -24.20
CA LYS A 577 17.22 0.24 -23.86
C LYS A 577 15.83 0.87 -23.79
N TYR A 578 15.67 2.09 -23.25
CA TYR A 578 14.41 2.82 -23.24
C TYR A 578 14.01 3.26 -24.65
N ALA A 579 14.93 3.77 -25.46
CA ALA A 579 14.69 4.08 -26.88
C ALA A 579 14.20 2.84 -27.65
N LEU A 580 14.87 1.69 -27.50
CA LEU A 580 14.43 0.41 -28.10
C LEU A 580 13.06 -0.06 -27.58
N ARG A 581 12.78 0.08 -26.27
CA ARG A 581 11.47 -0.23 -25.69
C ARG A 581 10.37 0.71 -26.20
N LYS A 582 10.66 2.01 -26.38
CA LYS A 582 9.75 3.02 -26.92
C LYS A 582 9.43 2.81 -28.40
N ILE A 583 10.44 2.50 -29.23
CA ILE A 583 10.25 2.11 -30.63
C ILE A 583 9.38 0.84 -30.73
N LYS A 584 9.62 -0.17 -29.89
CA LYS A 584 8.81 -1.39 -29.86
C LYS A 584 7.36 -1.14 -29.39
N LYS A 585 7.15 -0.20 -28.46
CA LYS A 585 5.80 0.25 -28.03
C LYS A 585 5.11 1.17 -29.05
N LEU A 586 5.82 1.75 -30.02
CA LEU A 586 5.23 2.71 -30.98
C LEU A 586 4.24 2.06 -31.96
N GLY A 587 4.32 0.74 -32.15
CA GLY A 587 3.31 -0.07 -32.86
C GLY A 587 2.19 -0.62 -31.98
N SER A 588 2.12 -0.25 -30.69
CA SER A 588 1.01 -0.58 -29.80
C SER A 588 0.23 0.69 -29.44
N LEU A 589 -1.10 0.61 -29.52
CA LEU A 589 -2.01 1.71 -29.15
C LEU A 589 -2.04 1.91 -27.63
N GLY A 590 -1.00 2.55 -27.10
CA GLY A 590 -1.04 3.16 -25.77
C GLY A 590 -1.97 4.36 -25.81
N GLY A 591 -3.01 4.36 -24.97
CA GLY A 591 -3.84 5.55 -24.75
C GLY A 591 -2.99 6.69 -24.16
N ARG A 592 -3.44 7.95 -24.35
CA ARG A 592 -2.84 9.09 -23.65
C ARG A 592 -2.83 8.80 -22.14
N GLN A 593 -1.67 9.02 -21.53
CA GLN A 593 -1.55 9.14 -20.09
C GLN A 593 -1.88 10.60 -19.71
N PRO A 594 -2.40 10.89 -18.50
CA PRO A 594 -2.32 12.24 -17.97
C PRO A 594 -0.84 12.63 -17.86
N ASP A 595 -0.50 13.86 -18.24
CA ASP A 595 0.84 14.37 -18.02
C ASP A 595 1.09 14.57 -16.52
N VAL A 596 2.30 14.27 -16.05
CA VAL A 596 2.71 14.51 -14.66
C VAL A 596 2.69 16.01 -14.39
N GLU A 597 2.12 16.43 -13.26
CA GLU A 597 2.05 17.85 -12.92
C GLU A 597 3.45 18.40 -12.64
N THR A 598 3.80 19.49 -13.33
CA THR A 598 5.06 20.21 -13.13
C THR A 598 4.81 21.64 -12.72
N GLU A 599 5.63 22.13 -11.80
CA GLU A 599 5.74 23.57 -11.51
C GLU A 599 6.11 24.34 -12.80
N VAL A 600 5.33 25.37 -13.14
CA VAL A 600 5.46 26.18 -14.37
C VAL A 600 6.45 27.33 -14.20
#